data_AF-A0A956RVK7-F1
#
_entry.id   AF-A0A956RVK7-F1
#
_cell.length_a   1.000
_cell.length_b   1.000
_cell.length_c   1.000
_cell.angle_alpha   90.00
_cell.angle_beta   90.00
_cell.angle_gamma   90.00
#
_symmetry.space_group_name_H-M   'P 1'
#
loop_
_entity.id
_entity.type
_entity.pdbx_description
1 polymer ?
#
loop_
_entity_poly.entity_id
_entity_poly.type
_entity_poly.pdbx_seq_one_letter_code
_entity_poly.pdbx_strand_id
1 'polypeptide(L)'
;MYNRYFSLIAGILLFCSSEFLFSQTVNKFPAKTDPLHKKVAMFTELMLGNHWNEGTFLQRVIFPPAGSTKPLIAWYSDCLDVTVEMLVAYCFKYAITKNNDDLQRANQIFEGILKLEKVTGVPGLMARGFYKTDKPLWFEQVLWYPLEWHASTSMPGYRWLGDLSADKFTSLFYGIGIYYELCADEKNKKRAADLLDRFAGRCIDYNFKLVDLDGKMTLWGNYCPDLPHQSLNSLEMLMGLKVSHRITGKERFHAAYNMLIDRYHYDDQQLESKVMWPTEWRNSYDDDHAAKSLYMLMRYEDDRSLMIKYRMNLNIHWYDWQNHDFSFQGDPWFIMLYQVLTGENVMTEDRIEGIKSMWGFEREMRTFKIPVNDGYKLVESVVEGHASTMIRNYWFGRYYGFIDPEW
;
A
#
# COMPACT_ATOMS: atom_id res chain seq x y z
N MET A 1 12.03 69.53 19.11
CA MET A 1 13.29 69.37 18.34
C MET A 1 13.89 68.02 18.75
N TYR A 2 13.52 66.93 18.08
CA TYR A 2 14.26 66.31 16.96
C TYR A 2 15.69 65.88 17.31
N ASN A 3 15.91 64.58 17.57
CA ASN A 3 16.89 63.71 16.89
C ASN A 3 16.95 62.33 17.57
N ARG A 4 16.46 61.29 16.90
CA ARG A 4 17.23 60.30 16.11
C ARG A 4 18.00 59.32 16.99
N TYR A 5 17.41 58.14 17.21
CA TYR A 5 18.17 56.91 17.45
C TYR A 5 17.98 55.98 16.25
N PHE A 6 19.12 55.61 15.66
CA PHE A 6 19.28 54.70 14.55
C PHE A 6 18.77 53.30 14.92
N SER A 7 17.88 52.74 14.11
CA SER A 7 17.59 51.31 14.11
C SER A 7 18.74 50.56 13.43
N LEU A 8 19.50 49.77 14.21
CA LEU A 8 20.36 48.73 13.65
C LEU A 8 19.48 47.50 13.39
N ILE A 9 19.31 47.15 12.11
CA ILE A 9 18.73 45.88 11.69
C ILE A 9 19.79 44.80 11.96
N ALA A 10 19.60 44.04 13.04
CA ALA A 10 20.31 42.79 13.23
C ALA A 10 19.58 41.70 12.42
N GLY A 11 20.20 41.28 11.31
CA GLY A 11 19.74 40.15 10.52
C GLY A 11 19.71 38.89 11.38
N ILE A 12 18.54 38.28 11.50
CA ILE A 12 18.38 36.94 12.05
C ILE A 12 18.91 35.96 10.99
N LEU A 13 20.18 35.60 11.14
CA LEU A 13 20.75 34.40 10.54
C LEU A 13 20.03 33.20 11.16
N LEU A 14 19.10 32.61 10.41
CA LEU A 14 18.56 31.28 10.65
C LEU A 14 19.73 30.29 10.56
N PHE A 15 20.33 29.97 11.71
CA PHE A 15 21.14 28.77 11.86
C PHE A 15 20.20 27.57 11.74
N CYS A 16 20.03 27.04 10.52
CA CYS A 16 19.60 25.67 10.34
C CYS A 16 20.64 24.78 11.04
N SER A 17 20.26 24.19 12.17
CA SER A 17 21.12 23.30 12.93
C SER A 17 21.49 22.09 12.07
N SER A 18 22.78 21.98 11.78
CA SER A 18 23.41 20.90 11.01
C SER A 18 23.23 19.51 11.65
N GLU A 19 22.76 19.41 12.89
CA GLU A 19 22.56 18.14 13.60
C GLU A 19 21.41 17.29 13.04
N PHE A 20 20.36 17.89 12.43
CA PHE A 20 19.25 17.13 11.84
C PHE A 20 19.65 16.34 10.58
N LEU A 21 20.63 16.86 9.83
CA LEU A 21 21.09 16.29 8.55
C LEU A 21 21.88 14.98 8.72
N PHE A 22 22.46 14.73 9.90
CA PHE A 22 23.29 13.55 10.16
C PHE A 22 22.50 12.27 10.51
N SER A 23 21.18 12.37 10.67
CA SER A 23 20.34 11.22 11.05
C SER A 23 19.66 10.50 9.88
N GLN A 24 19.79 11.01 8.65
CA GLN A 24 19.06 10.51 7.49
C GLN A 24 20.03 9.92 6.47
N THR A 25 19.68 8.77 5.89
CA THR A 25 20.51 8.13 4.87
C THR A 25 20.48 8.90 3.55
N VAL A 26 19.30 9.42 3.18
CA VAL A 26 19.08 10.19 1.94
C VAL A 26 18.30 11.48 2.24
N ASN A 27 18.80 12.61 1.73
CA ASN A 27 18.23 13.95 1.97
C ASN A 27 17.88 14.72 0.69
N LYS A 28 18.30 14.23 -0.47
CA LYS A 28 18.11 14.93 -1.73
C LYS A 28 16.64 14.80 -2.17
N PHE A 29 15.96 15.93 -2.34
CA PHE A 29 14.55 16.00 -2.71
C PHE A 29 14.37 16.56 -4.11
N PRO A 30 13.41 16.07 -4.91
CA PRO A 30 13.15 16.63 -6.23
C PRO A 30 12.54 18.03 -6.14
N ALA A 31 12.64 18.81 -7.21
CA ALA A 31 11.86 20.03 -7.37
C ALA A 31 10.50 19.70 -8.00
N LYS A 32 9.46 20.49 -7.70
CA LYS A 32 8.12 20.34 -8.33
C LYS A 32 8.17 20.49 -9.85
N THR A 33 9.12 21.29 -10.35
CA THR A 33 9.37 21.55 -11.77
C THR A 33 10.28 20.51 -12.44
N ASP A 34 10.81 19.54 -11.69
CA ASP A 34 11.58 18.45 -12.29
C ASP A 34 10.67 17.57 -13.15
N PRO A 35 11.18 17.02 -14.26
CA PRO A 35 10.44 16.05 -15.05
C PRO A 35 10.11 14.81 -14.22
N LEU A 36 9.01 14.15 -14.54
CA LEU A 36 8.43 13.05 -13.79
C LEU A 36 9.41 11.90 -13.57
N HIS A 37 10.17 11.47 -14.59
CA HIS A 37 11.17 10.41 -14.46
C HIS A 37 12.24 10.76 -13.41
N LYS A 38 12.64 12.04 -13.34
CA LYS A 38 13.60 12.52 -12.34
C LYS A 38 12.98 12.53 -10.95
N LYS A 39 11.73 13.00 -10.81
CA LYS A 39 11.00 12.93 -9.53
C LYS A 39 10.91 11.48 -9.03
N VAL A 40 10.53 10.55 -9.90
CA VAL A 40 10.40 9.11 -9.57
C VAL A 40 11.74 8.51 -9.15
N ALA A 41 12.83 8.81 -9.86
CA ALA A 41 14.16 8.32 -9.50
C ALA A 41 14.58 8.80 -8.10
N MET A 42 14.40 10.09 -7.81
CA MET A 42 14.77 10.68 -6.51
C MET A 42 13.89 10.19 -5.36
N PHE A 43 12.57 10.06 -5.58
CA PHE A 43 11.68 9.46 -4.60
C PHE A 43 11.98 7.97 -4.37
N THR A 44 12.41 7.24 -5.40
CA THR A 44 12.86 5.85 -5.24
C THR A 44 14.10 5.77 -4.36
N GLU A 45 15.06 6.67 -4.52
CA GLU A 45 16.24 6.77 -3.64
C GLU A 45 15.85 7.05 -2.18
N LEU A 46 14.91 7.97 -1.95
CA LEU A 46 14.39 8.28 -0.61
C LEU A 46 13.71 7.05 0.02
N MET A 47 12.83 6.38 -0.72
CA MET A 47 12.15 5.16 -0.26
C MET A 47 13.16 4.06 0.13
N LEU A 48 14.17 3.82 -0.71
CA LEU A 48 15.20 2.81 -0.45
C LEU A 48 16.13 3.19 0.71
N GLY A 49 16.43 4.48 0.88
CA GLY A 49 17.38 4.96 1.88
C GLY A 49 16.79 5.11 3.28
N ASN A 50 15.53 5.55 3.37
CA ASN A 50 14.93 5.98 4.64
C ASN A 50 13.74 5.11 5.07
N HIS A 51 13.02 4.47 4.15
CA HIS A 51 11.82 3.69 4.46
C HIS A 51 12.07 2.18 4.50
N TRP A 52 13.20 1.72 3.97
CA TRP A 52 13.53 0.29 3.87
C TRP A 52 13.73 -0.36 5.24
N ASN A 53 12.98 -1.43 5.49
CA ASN A 53 13.02 -2.22 6.71
C ASN A 53 13.03 -3.72 6.38
N GLU A 54 14.22 -4.28 6.18
CA GLU A 54 14.42 -5.74 5.99
C GLU A 54 13.52 -6.36 4.88
N GLY A 55 13.34 -5.65 3.76
CA GLY A 55 12.49 -6.06 2.65
C GLY A 55 11.09 -5.44 2.65
N THR A 56 10.67 -4.78 3.73
CA THR A 56 9.42 -3.99 3.76
C THR A 56 9.71 -2.49 3.68
N PHE A 57 8.67 -1.68 3.48
CA PHE A 57 8.75 -0.23 3.46
C PHE A 57 7.76 0.39 4.45
N LEU A 58 8.21 1.38 5.21
CA LEU A 58 7.40 2.05 6.22
C LEU A 58 6.70 3.27 5.63
N GLN A 59 5.46 3.53 6.04
CA GLN A 59 4.62 4.57 5.44
C GLN A 59 5.07 5.98 5.82
N ARG A 60 5.36 6.19 7.10
CA ARG A 60 5.73 7.50 7.65
C ARG A 60 6.88 7.32 8.61
N VAL A 61 8.09 7.70 8.21
CA VAL A 61 9.29 7.55 9.03
C VAL A 61 9.49 8.80 9.88
N ILE A 62 9.71 8.62 11.17
CA ILE A 62 10.00 9.70 12.11
C ILE A 62 11.51 9.75 12.27
N PHE A 63 12.11 10.89 11.98
CA PHE A 63 13.54 11.10 12.18
C PHE A 63 13.85 11.52 13.62
N PRO A 64 15.10 11.37 14.08
CA PRO A 64 15.55 11.97 15.34
C PRO A 64 15.21 13.48 15.41
N PRO A 65 14.93 14.00 16.63
CA PRO A 65 15.11 13.37 17.94
C PRO A 65 13.95 12.49 18.47
N ALA A 66 12.76 12.50 17.87
CA ALA A 66 11.64 11.64 18.31
C ALA A 66 11.77 10.21 17.77
N GLY A 67 12.38 10.07 16.60
CA GLY A 67 12.65 8.78 15.97
C GLY A 67 14.06 8.25 16.19
N SER A 68 14.39 7.17 15.50
CA SER A 68 15.72 6.56 15.47
C SER A 68 16.00 5.94 14.11
N THR A 69 17.29 5.80 13.77
CA THR A 69 17.73 5.20 12.50
C THR A 69 17.63 3.69 12.52
N LYS A 70 17.85 3.04 13.67
CA LYS A 70 17.63 1.60 13.88
C LYS A 70 17.22 1.31 15.34
N PRO A 71 16.12 0.57 15.57
CA PRO A 71 15.06 0.29 14.59
C PRO A 71 14.45 1.60 14.07
N LEU A 72 13.82 1.56 12.90
CA LEU A 72 13.09 2.71 12.38
C LEU A 72 11.84 2.95 13.23
N ILE A 73 11.64 4.21 13.64
CA ILE A 73 10.41 4.64 14.31
C ILE A 73 9.48 5.23 13.25
N ALA A 74 8.30 4.65 13.10
CA ALA A 74 7.40 4.95 12.00
C ALA A 74 5.97 4.50 12.30
N TRP A 75 5.05 4.85 11.40
CA TRP A 75 3.76 4.16 11.31
C TRP A 75 3.94 2.82 10.57
N TYR A 76 3.53 1.75 11.25
CA TYR A 76 3.58 0.37 10.72
C TYR A 76 2.21 -0.15 10.27
N SER A 77 1.13 0.60 10.48
CA SER A 77 -0.25 0.18 10.23
C SER A 77 -0.50 -0.22 8.77
N ASP A 78 0.19 0.47 7.84
CA ASP A 78 0.04 0.31 6.38
C ASP A 78 1.35 -0.14 5.72
N CYS A 79 2.29 -0.71 6.50
CA CYS A 79 3.60 -1.14 5.99
C CYS A 79 3.46 -2.19 4.87
N LEU A 80 2.52 -3.14 5.00
CA LEU A 80 2.23 -4.11 3.94
C LEU A 80 1.80 -3.43 2.63
N ASP A 81 0.90 -2.45 2.65
CA ASP A 81 0.42 -1.78 1.44
C ASP A 81 1.55 -1.02 0.74
N VAL A 82 2.31 -0.21 1.49
CA VAL A 82 3.46 0.53 0.97
C VAL A 82 4.50 -0.43 0.37
N THR A 83 4.69 -1.58 1.01
CA THR A 83 5.59 -2.64 0.52
C THR A 83 5.08 -3.26 -0.79
N VAL A 84 3.79 -3.55 -0.88
CA VAL A 84 3.15 -4.08 -2.09
C VAL A 84 3.24 -3.10 -3.25
N GLU A 85 2.97 -1.81 -3.03
CA GLU A 85 3.09 -0.78 -4.06
C GLU A 85 4.52 -0.74 -4.63
N MET A 86 5.53 -0.83 -3.77
CA MET A 86 6.93 -0.93 -4.19
C MET A 86 7.22 -2.24 -4.94
N LEU A 87 6.69 -3.38 -4.49
CA LEU A 87 6.83 -4.66 -5.20
C LEU A 87 6.31 -4.55 -6.63
N VAL A 88 5.09 -4.04 -6.77
CA VAL A 88 4.40 -3.90 -8.06
C VAL A 88 5.16 -2.94 -8.98
N ALA A 89 5.65 -1.82 -8.44
CA ALA A 89 6.49 -0.90 -9.18
C ALA A 89 7.73 -1.58 -9.78
N TYR A 90 8.45 -2.37 -8.96
CA TYR A 90 9.61 -3.12 -9.45
C TYR A 90 9.22 -4.23 -10.43
N CYS A 91 8.06 -4.85 -10.29
CA CYS A 91 7.58 -5.85 -11.24
C CYS A 91 7.37 -5.25 -12.63
N PHE A 92 6.65 -4.12 -12.71
CA PHE A 92 6.45 -3.41 -13.98
C PHE A 92 7.77 -2.86 -14.53
N LYS A 93 8.63 -2.29 -13.67
CA LYS A 93 9.96 -1.83 -14.08
C LYS A 93 10.77 -2.96 -14.71
N TYR A 94 10.93 -4.09 -14.01
CA TYR A 94 11.64 -5.26 -14.52
C TYR A 94 11.02 -5.78 -15.83
N ALA A 95 9.69 -5.79 -15.93
CA ALA A 95 9.02 -6.27 -17.13
C ALA A 95 9.44 -5.51 -18.40
N ILE A 96 9.75 -4.21 -18.27
CA ILE A 96 10.24 -3.34 -19.35
C ILE A 96 11.76 -3.39 -19.49
N THR A 97 12.49 -3.24 -18.38
CA THR A 97 13.96 -3.05 -18.40
C THR A 97 14.71 -4.36 -18.60
N LYS A 98 14.12 -5.48 -18.16
CA LYS A 98 14.78 -6.79 -18.01
C LYS A 98 16.09 -6.71 -17.21
N ASN A 99 16.24 -5.69 -16.36
CA ASN A 99 17.43 -5.52 -15.55
C ASN A 99 17.38 -6.46 -14.33
N ASN A 100 18.41 -7.27 -14.14
CA ASN A 100 18.52 -8.21 -13.02
C ASN A 100 18.51 -7.51 -11.64
N ASP A 101 18.97 -6.26 -11.54
CA ASP A 101 18.92 -5.52 -10.28
C ASP A 101 17.48 -5.18 -9.86
N ASP A 102 16.61 -4.89 -10.83
CA ASP A 102 15.18 -4.64 -10.59
C ASP A 102 14.47 -5.93 -10.15
N LEU A 103 14.81 -7.06 -10.79
CA LEU A 103 14.33 -8.39 -10.38
C LEU A 103 14.81 -8.76 -8.97
N GLN A 104 16.10 -8.55 -8.68
CA GLN A 104 16.65 -8.84 -7.36
C GLN A 104 15.97 -7.99 -6.29
N ARG A 105 15.66 -6.73 -6.59
CA ARG A 105 14.91 -5.87 -5.68
C ARG A 105 13.48 -6.38 -5.46
N ALA A 106 12.75 -6.75 -6.51
CA ALA A 106 11.43 -7.35 -6.39
C ALA A 106 11.47 -8.62 -5.50
N ASN A 107 12.47 -9.49 -5.71
CA ASN A 107 12.67 -10.68 -4.89
C ASN A 107 12.92 -10.34 -3.42
N GLN A 108 13.76 -9.33 -3.11
CA GLN A 108 13.99 -8.88 -1.72
C GLN A 108 12.73 -8.34 -1.05
N ILE A 109 11.89 -7.64 -1.83
CA ILE A 109 10.61 -7.13 -1.32
C ILE A 109 9.65 -8.29 -1.04
N PHE A 110 9.58 -9.27 -1.94
CA PHE A 110 8.81 -10.49 -1.73
C PHE A 110 9.27 -11.27 -0.50
N GLU A 111 10.57 -11.35 -0.22
CA GLU A 111 11.08 -11.89 1.06
C GLU A 111 10.56 -11.11 2.28
N GLY A 112 10.49 -9.79 2.19
CA GLY A 112 9.90 -8.93 3.22
C GLY A 112 8.43 -9.24 3.46
N ILE A 113 7.66 -9.47 2.40
CA ILE A 113 6.25 -9.87 2.49
C ILE A 113 6.11 -11.24 3.14
N LEU A 114 6.91 -12.23 2.75
CA LEU A 114 6.91 -13.55 3.41
C LEU A 114 7.29 -13.45 4.89
N LYS A 115 8.14 -12.48 5.25
CA LYS A 115 8.53 -12.23 6.63
C LYS A 115 7.39 -11.64 7.47
N LEU A 116 6.46 -10.89 6.87
CA LEU A 116 5.25 -10.40 7.54
C LEU A 116 4.35 -11.54 8.01
N GLU A 117 4.30 -12.68 7.30
CA GLU A 117 3.66 -13.91 7.83
C GLU A 117 4.55 -14.58 8.87
N LYS A 118 5.84 -14.76 8.54
CA LYS A 118 6.76 -15.53 9.38
C LYS A 118 6.85 -15.00 10.81
N VAL A 119 6.85 -13.68 10.98
CA VAL A 119 6.99 -13.02 12.29
C VAL A 119 5.81 -13.25 13.23
N THR A 120 4.63 -13.57 12.71
CA THR A 120 3.45 -13.89 13.53
C THR A 120 3.54 -15.29 14.12
N GLY A 121 4.22 -16.20 13.41
CA GLY A 121 4.30 -17.61 13.76
C GLY A 121 3.02 -18.41 13.47
N VAL A 122 2.00 -17.76 12.89
CA VAL A 122 0.71 -18.38 12.57
C VAL A 122 0.53 -18.45 11.06
N PRO A 123 0.46 -19.66 10.48
CA PRO A 123 0.16 -19.87 9.06
C PRO A 123 -1.09 -19.09 8.60
N GLY A 124 -0.93 -18.26 7.57
CA GLY A 124 -2.00 -17.44 6.98
C GLY A 124 -2.34 -16.17 7.76
N LEU A 125 -1.62 -15.84 8.85
CA LEU A 125 -1.76 -14.56 9.55
C LEU A 125 -0.60 -13.64 9.18
N MET A 126 -0.92 -12.53 8.51
CA MET A 126 0.05 -11.50 8.14
C MET A 126 0.10 -10.41 9.20
N ALA A 127 1.29 -9.98 9.59
CA ALA A 127 1.47 -8.74 10.31
C ALA A 127 1.21 -7.53 9.39
N ARG A 128 0.72 -6.42 9.95
CA ARG A 128 0.71 -5.11 9.27
C ARG A 128 2.14 -4.63 9.01
N GLY A 129 3.04 -4.86 9.97
CA GLY A 129 4.44 -4.49 9.93
C GLY A 129 5.22 -5.13 11.09
N PHE A 130 6.56 -5.12 11.01
CA PHE A 130 7.44 -5.65 12.06
C PHE A 130 8.70 -4.81 12.22
N TYR A 131 9.34 -4.89 13.38
CA TYR A 131 10.64 -4.29 13.60
C TYR A 131 11.47 -5.07 14.64
N LYS A 132 12.78 -4.92 14.58
CA LYS A 132 13.72 -5.70 15.39
C LYS A 132 14.01 -5.03 16.75
N THR A 133 13.46 -5.59 17.82
CA THR A 133 13.69 -5.19 19.21
C THR A 133 13.19 -6.29 20.15
N ASP A 134 13.76 -6.38 21.36
CA ASP A 134 13.26 -7.24 22.44
C ASP A 134 12.23 -6.54 23.33
N LYS A 135 12.09 -5.22 23.22
CA LYS A 135 11.24 -4.40 24.10
C LYS A 135 10.31 -3.47 23.32
N PRO A 136 9.09 -3.20 23.82
CA PRO A 136 8.21 -2.17 23.27
C PRO A 136 8.93 -0.82 23.13
N LEU A 137 8.65 -0.10 22.05
CA LEU A 137 9.05 1.29 21.87
C LEU A 137 7.87 2.22 22.06
N TRP A 138 8.16 3.50 22.30
CA TRP A 138 7.15 4.51 22.65
C TRP A 138 6.03 4.61 21.63
N PHE A 139 6.34 4.41 20.33
CA PHE A 139 5.38 4.56 19.25
C PHE A 139 4.27 3.50 19.28
N GLU A 140 4.52 2.35 19.90
CA GLU A 140 3.50 1.30 20.06
C GLU A 140 2.30 1.80 20.88
N GLN A 141 2.53 2.77 21.76
CA GLN A 141 1.49 3.31 22.65
C GLN A 141 0.67 4.44 22.02
N VAL A 142 1.12 5.00 20.90
CA VAL A 142 0.57 6.28 20.39
C VAL A 142 0.32 6.35 18.89
N LEU A 143 0.93 5.48 18.08
CA LEU A 143 0.76 5.50 16.62
C LEU A 143 -0.23 4.45 16.10
N TRP A 144 -0.74 3.57 16.97
CA TRP A 144 -1.82 2.62 16.71
C TRP A 144 -2.47 2.13 18.02
N TYR A 145 -3.34 1.12 17.95
CA TYR A 145 -3.87 0.40 19.11
C TYR A 145 -2.75 -0.34 19.86
N PRO A 146 -2.46 0.02 21.14
CA PRO A 146 -1.34 -0.54 21.88
C PRO A 146 -1.42 -2.05 22.11
N LEU A 147 -2.65 -2.60 22.17
CA LEU A 147 -2.88 -4.01 22.43
C LEU A 147 -2.60 -4.92 21.21
N GLU A 148 -2.46 -4.33 20.03
CA GLU A 148 -2.17 -5.06 18.78
C GLU A 148 -0.67 -5.25 18.52
N TRP A 149 0.19 -4.83 19.45
CA TRP A 149 1.64 -5.03 19.36
C TRP A 149 2.09 -6.27 20.10
N HIS A 150 2.72 -7.19 19.37
CA HIS A 150 3.11 -8.49 19.88
C HIS A 150 4.64 -8.67 19.84
N ALA A 151 5.18 -9.34 20.86
CA ALA A 151 6.48 -9.97 20.72
C ALA A 151 6.34 -11.19 19.81
N SER A 152 7.26 -11.37 18.86
CA SER A 152 7.23 -12.52 17.97
C SER A 152 7.62 -13.80 18.70
N THR A 153 6.81 -14.84 18.56
CA THR A 153 7.08 -16.18 19.11
C THR A 153 7.92 -17.04 18.17
N SER A 154 7.85 -16.78 16.86
CA SER A 154 8.60 -17.47 15.81
C SER A 154 9.93 -16.81 15.44
N MET A 155 10.10 -15.54 15.79
CA MET A 155 11.29 -14.74 15.53
C MET A 155 11.69 -13.94 16.79
N PRO A 156 12.35 -14.56 17.78
CA PRO A 156 12.84 -13.86 18.96
C PRO A 156 13.65 -12.61 18.61
N GLY A 157 13.44 -11.52 19.35
CA GLY A 157 14.02 -10.20 19.06
C GLY A 157 13.29 -9.40 17.98
N TYR A 158 12.08 -9.82 17.60
CA TYR A 158 11.19 -9.04 16.76
C TYR A 158 9.87 -8.72 17.48
N ARG A 159 9.31 -7.56 17.14
CA ARG A 159 7.95 -7.16 17.46
C ARG A 159 7.17 -6.90 16.19
N TRP A 160 5.87 -7.18 16.21
CA TRP A 160 4.99 -7.04 15.04
C TRP A 160 3.62 -6.51 15.44
N LEU A 161 2.95 -5.91 14.47
CA LEU A 161 1.63 -5.29 14.62
C LEU A 161 0.55 -6.15 13.96
N GLY A 162 -0.48 -6.51 14.74
CA GLY A 162 -1.66 -7.29 14.33
C GLY A 162 -2.82 -6.46 13.77
N ASP A 163 -4.04 -6.98 13.94
CA ASP A 163 -5.32 -6.43 13.49
C ASP A 163 -5.36 -6.10 11.99
N LEU A 164 -5.03 -7.06 11.12
CA LEU A 164 -4.97 -6.84 9.67
C LEU A 164 -6.32 -6.36 9.09
N SER A 165 -6.28 -5.36 8.22
CA SER A 165 -7.48 -4.75 7.61
C SER A 165 -7.70 -5.20 6.15
N ALA A 166 -8.90 -4.96 5.62
CA ALA A 166 -9.34 -5.36 4.28
C ALA A 166 -8.45 -4.83 3.14
N ASP A 167 -7.96 -3.60 3.28
CA ASP A 167 -6.99 -2.99 2.38
C ASP A 167 -5.74 -3.86 2.17
N LYS A 168 -5.24 -4.50 3.24
CA LYS A 168 -4.04 -5.36 3.17
C LYS A 168 -4.34 -6.67 2.47
N PHE A 169 -5.56 -7.20 2.61
CA PHE A 169 -6.01 -8.36 1.85
C PHE A 169 -5.96 -8.04 0.36
N THR A 170 -6.57 -6.94 -0.05
CA THR A 170 -6.62 -6.50 -1.44
C THR A 170 -5.23 -6.26 -2.02
N SER A 171 -4.37 -5.54 -1.29
CA SER A 171 -2.98 -5.31 -1.67
C SER A 171 -2.20 -6.62 -1.82
N LEU A 172 -2.37 -7.59 -0.91
CA LEU A 172 -1.60 -8.84 -0.98
C LEU A 172 -1.92 -9.63 -2.26
N PHE A 173 -3.19 -9.81 -2.61
CA PHE A 173 -3.54 -10.53 -3.84
C PHE A 173 -3.13 -9.78 -5.11
N TYR A 174 -3.29 -8.45 -5.13
CA TYR A 174 -2.82 -7.61 -6.23
C TYR A 174 -1.31 -7.73 -6.44
N GLY A 175 -0.54 -7.51 -5.37
CA GLY A 175 0.93 -7.50 -5.43
C GLY A 175 1.53 -8.87 -5.74
N ILE A 176 1.09 -9.91 -5.03
CA ILE A 176 1.58 -11.27 -5.26
C ILE A 176 1.15 -11.79 -6.62
N GLY A 177 -0.05 -11.43 -7.10
CA GLY A 177 -0.51 -11.76 -8.44
C GLY A 177 0.40 -11.20 -9.53
N ILE A 178 0.70 -9.90 -9.48
CA ILE A 178 1.60 -9.25 -10.46
C ILE A 178 3.02 -9.81 -10.37
N TYR A 179 3.55 -10.03 -9.17
CA TYR A 179 4.88 -10.62 -8.99
C TYR A 179 4.96 -12.04 -9.56
N TYR A 180 3.93 -12.85 -9.35
CA TYR A 180 3.82 -14.21 -9.91
C TYR A 180 3.89 -14.20 -11.43
N GLU A 181 3.21 -13.25 -12.08
CA GLU A 181 3.15 -13.13 -13.54
C GLU A 181 4.46 -12.60 -14.15
N LEU A 182 5.06 -11.57 -13.53
CA LEU A 182 6.10 -10.76 -14.18
C LEU A 182 7.52 -11.06 -13.72
N CYS A 183 7.71 -11.55 -12.49
CA CYS A 183 9.05 -11.66 -11.87
C CYS A 183 9.38 -13.06 -11.36
N ALA A 184 8.41 -13.77 -10.80
CA ALA A 184 8.66 -15.00 -10.05
C ALA A 184 9.23 -16.11 -10.94
N ASP A 185 10.38 -16.66 -10.54
CA ASP A 185 10.87 -17.94 -11.06
C ASP A 185 10.04 -19.11 -10.48
N GLU A 186 10.29 -20.33 -10.92
CA GLU A 186 9.51 -21.51 -10.48
C GLU A 186 9.55 -21.71 -8.94
N LYS A 187 10.68 -21.39 -8.30
CA LYS A 187 10.81 -21.47 -6.84
C LYS A 187 9.92 -20.42 -6.16
N ASN A 188 9.96 -19.18 -6.62
CA ASN A 188 9.19 -18.08 -6.04
C ASN A 188 7.71 -18.16 -6.40
N LYS A 189 7.35 -18.70 -7.57
CA LYS A 189 5.96 -19.04 -7.92
C LYS A 189 5.38 -20.02 -6.92
N LYS A 190 6.12 -21.09 -6.59
CA LYS A 190 5.69 -22.03 -5.55
C LYS A 190 5.48 -21.33 -4.20
N ARG A 191 6.41 -20.48 -3.78
CA ARG A 191 6.33 -19.78 -2.49
C ARG A 191 5.17 -18.77 -2.44
N ALA A 192 4.91 -18.09 -3.55
CA ALA A 192 3.77 -17.19 -3.71
C ALA A 192 2.44 -17.97 -3.63
N ALA A 193 2.34 -19.10 -4.32
CA ALA A 193 1.20 -20.00 -4.23
C ALA A 193 0.99 -20.54 -2.81
N ASP A 194 2.06 -20.99 -2.15
CA ASP A 194 2.00 -21.49 -0.77
C ASP A 194 1.52 -20.39 0.21
N LEU A 195 1.95 -19.12 0.03
CA LEU A 195 1.51 -17.99 0.85
C LEU A 195 0.01 -17.73 0.66
N LEU A 196 -0.45 -17.57 -0.58
CA LEU A 196 -1.87 -17.29 -0.86
C LEU A 196 -2.78 -18.45 -0.46
N ASP A 197 -2.31 -19.69 -0.60
CA ASP A 197 -3.03 -20.88 -0.13
C ASP A 197 -3.29 -20.81 1.38
N ARG A 198 -2.28 -20.47 2.18
CA ARG A 198 -2.43 -20.31 3.63
C ARG A 198 -3.33 -19.11 3.97
N PHE A 199 -3.10 -17.97 3.33
CA PHE A 199 -3.81 -16.73 3.65
C PHE A 199 -5.30 -16.80 3.26
N ALA A 200 -5.61 -17.13 2.01
CA ALA A 200 -6.99 -17.28 1.53
C ALA A 200 -7.66 -18.51 2.15
N GLY A 201 -6.92 -19.61 2.32
CA GLY A 201 -7.41 -20.82 2.96
C GLY A 201 -7.88 -20.56 4.38
N ARG A 202 -7.09 -19.81 5.16
CA ARG A 202 -7.48 -19.37 6.51
C ARG A 202 -8.76 -18.54 6.49
N CYS A 203 -8.93 -17.62 5.53
CA CYS A 203 -10.18 -16.86 5.41
C CYS A 203 -11.37 -17.81 5.24
N ILE A 204 -11.29 -18.77 4.31
CA ILE A 204 -12.36 -19.78 4.10
C ILE A 204 -12.62 -20.59 5.37
N ASP A 205 -11.57 -21.06 6.04
CA ASP A 205 -11.67 -21.90 7.24
C ASP A 205 -12.37 -21.17 8.41
N TYR A 206 -12.29 -19.84 8.44
CA TYR A 206 -12.97 -18.96 9.41
C TYR A 206 -14.25 -18.30 8.86
N ASN A 207 -14.91 -18.95 7.89
CA ASN A 207 -16.14 -18.47 7.26
C ASN A 207 -15.99 -17.08 6.63
N PHE A 208 -14.95 -16.92 5.82
CA PHE A 208 -14.59 -15.70 5.10
C PHE A 208 -14.31 -14.51 6.05
N LYS A 209 -13.59 -14.74 7.13
CA LYS A 209 -13.14 -13.68 8.04
C LYS A 209 -11.63 -13.61 8.03
N LEU A 210 -11.08 -12.41 7.97
CA LEU A 210 -9.72 -12.20 8.43
C LEU A 210 -9.73 -12.28 9.95
N VAL A 211 -8.98 -13.23 10.49
CA VAL A 211 -8.91 -13.46 11.92
C VAL A 211 -7.52 -13.23 12.45
N ASP A 212 -7.44 -12.60 13.61
CA ASP A 212 -6.20 -12.27 14.28
C ASP A 212 -5.65 -13.46 15.10
N LEU A 213 -4.59 -13.20 15.86
CA LEU A 213 -3.90 -14.14 16.73
C LEU A 213 -4.83 -14.84 17.73
N ASP A 214 -5.83 -14.13 18.24
CA ASP A 214 -6.80 -14.68 19.20
C ASP A 214 -7.94 -15.49 18.52
N GLY A 215 -7.91 -15.61 17.20
CA GLY A 215 -8.90 -16.32 16.40
C GLY A 215 -10.21 -15.56 16.18
N LYS A 216 -10.31 -14.30 16.63
CA LYS A 216 -11.45 -13.43 16.35
C LYS A 216 -11.22 -12.63 15.08
N MET A 217 -12.32 -12.16 14.50
CA MET A 217 -12.29 -11.31 13.32
C MET A 217 -11.57 -9.99 13.64
N THR A 218 -10.70 -9.55 12.74
CA THR A 218 -10.07 -8.21 12.83
C THR A 218 -11.12 -7.11 12.63
N LEU A 219 -10.79 -5.88 13.01
CA LEU A 219 -11.74 -4.78 13.03
C LEU A 219 -12.42 -4.52 11.67
N TRP A 220 -11.65 -4.67 10.58
CA TRP A 220 -12.08 -4.38 9.21
C TRP A 220 -12.08 -5.62 8.30
N GLY A 221 -12.01 -6.81 8.89
CA GLY A 221 -11.75 -8.07 8.18
C GLY A 221 -12.97 -8.91 7.80
N ASN A 222 -14.13 -8.28 7.57
CA ASN A 222 -15.38 -9.00 7.40
C ASN A 222 -15.75 -9.25 5.92
N TYR A 223 -15.54 -10.48 5.46
CA TYR A 223 -16.02 -10.98 4.16
C TYR A 223 -17.09 -12.06 4.32
N CYS A 224 -17.57 -12.26 5.55
CA CYS A 224 -18.42 -13.37 5.93
C CYS A 224 -19.81 -13.20 5.31
N PRO A 225 -20.30 -14.19 4.52
CA PRO A 225 -21.61 -14.08 3.88
C PRO A 225 -22.77 -14.11 4.88
N ASP A 226 -22.54 -14.67 6.08
CA ASP A 226 -23.53 -14.75 7.15
C ASP A 226 -23.53 -13.52 8.10
N LEU A 227 -22.67 -12.52 7.86
CA LEU A 227 -22.62 -11.28 8.64
C LEU A 227 -22.81 -10.07 7.72
N PRO A 228 -23.45 -8.97 8.19
CA PRO A 228 -23.49 -7.74 7.43
C PRO A 228 -22.09 -7.23 7.10
N HIS A 229 -21.78 -7.11 5.81
CA HIS A 229 -20.51 -6.63 5.27
C HIS A 229 -20.77 -5.55 4.21
N GLN A 230 -19.74 -4.80 3.84
CA GLN A 230 -19.86 -3.80 2.78
C GLN A 230 -19.81 -4.48 1.41
N SER A 231 -20.52 -3.92 0.43
CA SER A 231 -20.51 -4.40 -0.96
C SER A 231 -19.10 -4.45 -1.58
N LEU A 232 -18.19 -3.57 -1.14
CA LEU A 232 -16.78 -3.63 -1.53
C LEU A 232 -16.09 -4.91 -1.03
N ASN A 233 -16.42 -5.41 0.15
CA ASN A 233 -15.84 -6.66 0.66
C ASN A 233 -16.21 -7.85 -0.24
N SER A 234 -17.41 -7.86 -0.84
CA SER A 234 -17.81 -8.88 -1.81
C SER A 234 -16.89 -8.87 -3.04
N LEU A 235 -16.58 -7.68 -3.59
CA LEU A 235 -15.64 -7.51 -4.71
C LEU A 235 -14.23 -8.02 -4.36
N GLU A 236 -13.71 -7.60 -3.20
CA GLU A 236 -12.37 -7.96 -2.73
C GLU A 236 -12.24 -9.48 -2.55
N MET A 237 -13.20 -10.12 -1.87
CA MET A 237 -13.18 -11.57 -1.64
C MET A 237 -13.27 -12.37 -2.95
N LEU A 238 -14.12 -11.95 -3.89
CA LEU A 238 -14.19 -12.57 -5.22
C LEU A 238 -12.84 -12.49 -5.94
N MET A 239 -12.18 -11.33 -5.91
CA MET A 239 -10.83 -11.18 -6.45
C MET A 239 -9.82 -12.11 -5.75
N GLY A 240 -9.80 -12.13 -4.42
CA GLY A 240 -8.87 -12.95 -3.64
C GLY A 240 -8.99 -14.44 -3.96
N LEU A 241 -10.22 -14.96 -4.08
CA LEU A 241 -10.49 -16.34 -4.45
C LEU A 241 -10.09 -16.65 -5.90
N LYS A 242 -10.39 -15.75 -6.85
CA LYS A 242 -10.01 -15.93 -8.26
C LYS A 242 -8.48 -15.97 -8.42
N VAL A 243 -7.76 -15.03 -7.79
CA VAL A 243 -6.30 -14.99 -7.79
C VAL A 243 -5.73 -16.26 -7.12
N SER A 244 -6.27 -16.67 -5.97
CA SER A 244 -5.84 -17.88 -5.27
C SER A 244 -6.02 -19.13 -6.13
N HIS A 245 -7.17 -19.28 -6.79
CA HIS A 245 -7.41 -20.40 -7.71
C HIS A 245 -6.40 -20.38 -8.87
N ARG A 246 -6.23 -19.24 -9.53
CA ARG A 246 -5.32 -19.11 -10.68
C ARG A 246 -3.87 -19.47 -10.35
N ILE A 247 -3.40 -19.07 -9.17
CA ILE A 247 -2.00 -19.25 -8.76
C ILE A 247 -1.75 -20.63 -8.16
N THR A 248 -2.68 -21.15 -7.36
CA THR A 248 -2.49 -22.42 -6.64
C THR A 248 -2.99 -23.64 -7.41
N GLY A 249 -3.93 -23.44 -8.35
CA GLY A 249 -4.65 -24.51 -9.03
C GLY A 249 -5.58 -25.34 -8.13
N LYS A 250 -5.84 -24.90 -6.89
CA LYS A 250 -6.64 -25.66 -5.93
C LYS A 250 -8.13 -25.36 -6.08
N GLU A 251 -8.91 -26.40 -6.34
CA GLU A 251 -10.35 -26.31 -6.58
C GLU A 251 -11.14 -25.69 -5.43
N ARG A 252 -10.66 -25.79 -4.17
CA ARG A 252 -11.35 -25.20 -3.01
C ARG A 252 -11.60 -23.70 -3.15
N PHE A 253 -10.73 -22.97 -3.84
CA PHE A 253 -10.89 -21.53 -4.06
C PHE A 253 -11.94 -21.24 -5.13
N HIS A 254 -11.97 -22.03 -6.20
CA HIS A 254 -12.98 -21.93 -7.24
C HIS A 254 -14.37 -22.34 -6.73
N ALA A 255 -14.45 -23.41 -5.95
CA ALA A 255 -15.69 -23.83 -5.30
C ALA A 255 -16.23 -22.76 -4.34
N ALA A 256 -15.36 -22.12 -3.54
CA ALA A 256 -15.75 -21.02 -2.67
C ALA A 256 -16.22 -19.78 -3.45
N TYR A 257 -15.53 -19.45 -4.55
CA TYR A 257 -15.91 -18.36 -5.46
C TYR A 257 -17.32 -18.56 -6.02
N ASN A 258 -17.58 -19.74 -6.59
CA ASN A 258 -18.91 -20.07 -7.14
C ASN A 258 -19.97 -20.13 -6.05
N MET A 259 -19.65 -20.65 -4.87
CA MET A 259 -20.60 -20.65 -3.74
C MET A 259 -21.02 -19.23 -3.33
N LEU A 260 -20.07 -18.29 -3.23
CA LEU A 260 -20.39 -16.89 -2.88
C LEU A 260 -21.24 -16.19 -3.95
N ILE A 261 -21.07 -16.56 -5.21
CA ILE A 261 -21.87 -16.07 -6.33
C ILE A 261 -23.27 -16.72 -6.29
N ASP A 262 -23.34 -18.03 -6.37
CA ASP A 262 -24.59 -18.76 -6.59
C ASP A 262 -25.55 -18.68 -5.39
N ARG A 263 -25.01 -18.68 -4.17
CA ARG A 263 -25.81 -18.71 -2.94
C ARG A 263 -25.98 -17.36 -2.28
N TYR A 264 -24.96 -16.49 -2.39
CA TYR A 264 -24.91 -15.23 -1.65
C TYR A 264 -24.89 -14.00 -2.56
N HIS A 265 -24.89 -14.18 -3.88
CA HIS A 265 -24.98 -13.12 -4.88
C HIS A 265 -23.89 -12.06 -4.77
N TYR A 266 -22.66 -12.46 -4.41
CA TYR A 266 -21.54 -11.54 -4.27
C TYR A 266 -21.20 -10.80 -5.58
N ASP A 267 -21.48 -11.42 -6.73
CA ASP A 267 -21.34 -10.83 -8.07
C ASP A 267 -22.35 -9.71 -8.36
N ASP A 268 -23.53 -9.75 -7.72
CA ASP A 268 -24.49 -8.65 -7.75
C ASP A 268 -24.17 -7.60 -6.69
N GLN A 269 -23.88 -8.01 -5.45
CA GLN A 269 -23.55 -7.10 -4.35
C GLN A 269 -22.37 -6.20 -4.69
N GLN A 270 -21.32 -6.74 -5.33
CA GLN A 270 -20.16 -5.95 -5.70
C GLN A 270 -20.51 -4.73 -6.58
N LEU A 271 -21.62 -4.72 -7.33
CA LEU A 271 -22.05 -3.56 -8.12
C LEU A 271 -22.28 -2.31 -7.27
N GLU A 272 -22.52 -2.48 -5.97
CA GLU A 272 -22.73 -1.40 -5.00
C GLU A 272 -21.44 -1.01 -4.24
N SER A 273 -20.27 -1.50 -4.66
CA SER A 273 -19.00 -1.20 -3.98
C SER A 273 -18.59 0.28 -4.04
N LYS A 274 -19.15 1.04 -4.99
CA LYS A 274 -18.92 2.49 -5.08
C LYS A 274 -20.03 3.25 -4.38
N VAL A 275 -19.66 3.97 -3.32
CA VAL A 275 -20.54 5.00 -2.74
C VAL A 275 -20.65 6.16 -3.72
N MET A 276 -21.84 6.36 -4.28
CA MET A 276 -22.10 7.46 -5.23
C MET A 276 -22.66 8.71 -4.56
N TRP A 277 -23.45 8.53 -3.50
CA TRP A 277 -24.12 9.60 -2.78
C TRP A 277 -24.26 9.24 -1.30
N PRO A 278 -24.11 10.21 -0.37
CA PRO A 278 -23.68 11.59 -0.60
C PRO A 278 -22.20 11.70 -1.01
N THR A 279 -21.83 12.76 -1.75
CA THR A 279 -20.47 12.94 -2.28
C THR A 279 -19.42 12.94 -1.16
N GLU A 280 -19.78 13.46 0.02
CA GLU A 280 -18.91 13.54 1.19
C GLU A 280 -18.58 12.18 1.80
N TRP A 281 -19.29 11.12 1.41
CA TRP A 281 -19.01 9.74 1.83
C TRP A 281 -18.16 8.98 0.81
N ARG A 282 -17.81 9.61 -0.31
CA ARG A 282 -16.84 9.03 -1.25
C ARG A 282 -15.47 8.96 -0.58
N ASN A 283 -14.83 7.81 -0.73
CA ASN A 283 -13.55 7.54 -0.13
C ASN A 283 -12.58 6.98 -1.19
N SER A 284 -11.57 7.77 -1.55
CA SER A 284 -10.59 7.39 -2.56
C SER A 284 -9.72 6.18 -2.16
N TYR A 285 -9.66 5.84 -0.87
CA TYR A 285 -8.98 4.61 -0.42
C TYR A 285 -9.80 3.37 -0.81
N ASP A 286 -11.12 3.42 -0.68
CA ASP A 286 -12.01 2.33 -1.11
C ASP A 286 -11.96 2.15 -2.64
N ASP A 287 -11.80 3.25 -3.39
CA ASP A 287 -11.56 3.21 -4.83
C ASP A 287 -10.25 2.51 -5.20
N ASP A 288 -9.17 2.67 -4.42
CA ASP A 288 -7.91 1.95 -4.64
C ASP A 288 -8.09 0.44 -4.47
N HIS A 289 -8.91 0.01 -3.51
CA HIS A 289 -9.21 -1.42 -3.33
C HIS A 289 -10.05 -1.97 -4.48
N ALA A 290 -11.07 -1.23 -4.91
CA ALA A 290 -11.90 -1.61 -6.05
C ALA A 290 -11.05 -1.69 -7.33
N ALA A 291 -10.19 -0.71 -7.58
CA ALA A 291 -9.30 -0.68 -8.73
C ALA A 291 -8.34 -1.89 -8.74
N LYS A 292 -7.68 -2.19 -7.62
CA LYS A 292 -6.84 -3.39 -7.46
C LYS A 292 -7.62 -4.67 -7.71
N SER A 293 -8.83 -4.74 -7.16
CA SER A 293 -9.69 -5.91 -7.27
C SER A 293 -10.12 -6.17 -8.71
N LEU A 294 -10.66 -5.14 -9.39
CA LEU A 294 -11.09 -5.21 -10.79
C LEU A 294 -9.93 -5.52 -11.74
N TYR A 295 -8.74 -4.95 -11.50
CA TYR A 295 -7.57 -5.21 -12.32
C TYR A 295 -7.15 -6.68 -12.34
N MET A 296 -7.26 -7.37 -11.20
CA MET A 296 -6.95 -8.79 -11.13
C MET A 296 -8.13 -9.63 -11.62
N LEU A 297 -9.34 -9.34 -11.15
CA LEU A 297 -10.53 -10.15 -11.40
C LEU A 297 -10.88 -10.16 -12.89
N MET A 298 -10.90 -9.01 -13.57
CA MET A 298 -11.21 -8.91 -15.00
C MET A 298 -10.13 -9.51 -15.91
N ARG A 299 -8.87 -9.67 -15.44
CA ARG A 299 -7.83 -10.33 -16.24
C ARG A 299 -7.86 -11.85 -16.12
N TYR A 300 -8.48 -12.38 -15.06
CA TYR A 300 -8.55 -13.80 -14.76
C TYR A 300 -9.95 -14.40 -14.89
N GLU A 301 -10.98 -13.59 -15.15
CA GLU A 301 -12.33 -14.08 -15.38
C GLU A 301 -12.54 -14.45 -16.85
N ASP A 302 -13.04 -15.66 -17.06
CA ASP A 302 -13.38 -16.20 -18.38
C ASP A 302 -14.90 -16.26 -18.59
N ASP A 303 -15.69 -16.26 -17.51
CA ASP A 303 -17.16 -16.27 -17.60
C ASP A 303 -17.67 -14.91 -18.11
N ARG A 304 -18.34 -14.95 -19.27
CA ARG A 304 -18.85 -13.76 -19.94
C ARG A 304 -19.91 -13.01 -19.12
N SER A 305 -20.74 -13.71 -18.37
CA SER A 305 -21.79 -13.10 -17.54
C SER A 305 -21.20 -12.34 -16.36
N LEU A 306 -20.19 -12.91 -15.70
CA LEU A 306 -19.46 -12.25 -14.62
C LEU A 306 -18.63 -11.07 -15.14
N MET A 307 -17.96 -11.23 -16.29
CA MET A 307 -17.22 -10.15 -16.94
C MET A 307 -18.10 -8.91 -17.21
N ILE A 308 -19.36 -9.11 -17.62
CA ILE A 308 -20.31 -8.00 -17.81
C ILE A 308 -20.55 -7.27 -16.48
N LYS A 309 -20.76 -7.99 -15.38
CA LYS A 309 -20.97 -7.39 -14.05
C LYS A 309 -19.74 -6.64 -13.54
N TYR A 310 -18.54 -7.17 -13.75
CA TYR A 310 -17.30 -6.47 -13.38
C TYR A 310 -17.06 -5.23 -14.24
N ARG A 311 -17.38 -5.28 -15.54
CA ARG A 311 -17.36 -4.08 -16.38
C ARG A 311 -18.39 -3.05 -15.95
N MET A 312 -19.58 -3.47 -15.53
CA MET A 312 -20.58 -2.55 -14.96
C MET A 312 -20.05 -1.86 -13.71
N ASN A 313 -19.45 -2.60 -12.78
CA ASN A 313 -18.84 -2.04 -11.58
C ASN A 313 -17.72 -1.03 -11.92
N LEU A 314 -16.79 -1.41 -12.81
CA LEU A 314 -15.74 -0.51 -13.29
C LEU A 314 -16.32 0.79 -13.86
N ASN A 315 -17.41 0.72 -14.63
CA ASN A 315 -18.07 1.89 -15.20
C ASN A 315 -18.74 2.78 -14.13
N ILE A 316 -19.25 2.20 -13.03
CA ILE A 316 -19.79 2.95 -11.89
C ILE A 316 -18.68 3.72 -11.18
N HIS A 317 -17.55 3.07 -10.89
CA HIS A 317 -16.38 3.73 -10.34
C HIS A 317 -15.85 4.82 -11.29
N TRP A 318 -15.75 4.52 -12.58
CA TRP A 318 -15.33 5.46 -13.61
C TRP A 318 -16.17 6.74 -13.67
N TYR A 319 -17.49 6.63 -13.43
CA TYR A 319 -18.37 7.80 -13.40
C TYR A 319 -17.85 8.87 -12.44
N ASP A 320 -17.26 8.47 -11.31
CA ASP A 320 -16.62 9.37 -10.36
C ASP A 320 -15.17 9.69 -10.76
N TRP A 321 -14.34 8.67 -11.01
CA TRP A 321 -12.90 8.81 -11.28
C TRP A 321 -12.58 9.76 -12.42
N GLN A 322 -13.43 9.80 -13.45
CA GLN A 322 -13.24 10.66 -14.60
C GLN A 322 -13.26 12.16 -14.26
N ASN A 323 -13.79 12.53 -13.09
CA ASN A 323 -13.94 13.90 -12.58
C ASN A 323 -12.97 14.23 -11.44
N HIS A 324 -12.06 13.33 -11.07
CA HIS A 324 -11.09 13.60 -10.00
C HIS A 324 -10.15 14.75 -10.39
N ASP A 325 -9.72 15.53 -9.40
CA ASP A 325 -8.85 16.70 -9.55
C ASP A 325 -7.36 16.37 -9.34
N PHE A 326 -7.03 15.08 -9.25
CA PHE A 326 -5.68 14.57 -8.95
C PHE A 326 -5.15 14.96 -7.57
N SER A 327 -6.03 15.30 -6.61
CA SER A 327 -5.64 15.54 -5.23
C SER A 327 -5.26 14.27 -4.47
N PHE A 328 -5.74 13.09 -4.92
CA PHE A 328 -5.37 11.80 -4.35
C PHE A 328 -4.32 11.09 -5.22
N GLN A 329 -3.31 10.52 -4.57
CA GLN A 329 -2.18 9.86 -5.23
C GLN A 329 -2.57 8.67 -6.15
N GLY A 330 -3.75 8.06 -5.93
CA GLY A 330 -4.27 6.97 -6.77
C GLY A 330 -4.93 7.44 -8.07
N ASP A 331 -5.34 8.70 -8.17
CA ASP A 331 -6.16 9.21 -9.29
C ASP A 331 -5.51 8.99 -10.67
N PRO A 332 -4.21 9.28 -10.88
CA PRO A 332 -3.56 9.00 -12.16
C PRO A 332 -3.66 7.53 -12.57
N TRP A 333 -3.58 6.62 -11.59
CA TRP A 333 -3.65 5.19 -11.85
C TRP A 333 -5.06 4.73 -12.21
N PHE A 334 -6.10 5.28 -11.59
CA PHE A 334 -7.49 4.96 -11.92
C PHE A 334 -7.82 5.25 -13.39
N ILE A 335 -7.35 6.39 -13.92
CA ILE A 335 -7.50 6.75 -15.34
C ILE A 335 -6.79 5.74 -16.25
N MET A 336 -5.51 5.45 -15.98
CA MET A 336 -4.72 4.50 -16.77
C MET A 336 -5.32 3.09 -16.71
N LEU A 337 -5.75 2.65 -15.53
CA LEU A 337 -6.35 1.34 -15.30
C LEU A 337 -7.67 1.18 -16.05
N TYR A 338 -8.54 2.19 -16.03
CA TYR A 338 -9.78 2.16 -16.80
C TYR A 338 -9.47 1.94 -18.28
N GLN A 339 -8.53 2.68 -18.86
CA GLN A 339 -8.12 2.48 -20.25
C GLN A 339 -7.59 1.07 -20.52
N VAL A 340 -6.76 0.51 -19.62
CA VAL A 340 -6.23 -0.86 -19.77
C VAL A 340 -7.35 -1.90 -19.81
N LEU A 341 -8.33 -1.78 -18.90
CA LEU A 341 -9.40 -2.77 -18.77
C LEU A 341 -10.50 -2.61 -19.82
N THR A 342 -10.63 -1.42 -20.41
CA THR A 342 -11.71 -1.11 -21.36
C THR A 342 -11.27 -1.05 -22.81
N GLY A 343 -10.02 -0.69 -23.06
CA GLY A 343 -9.52 -0.30 -24.38
C GLY A 343 -10.01 1.08 -24.86
N GLU A 344 -10.80 1.79 -24.05
CA GLU A 344 -11.33 3.11 -24.40
C GLU A 344 -10.23 4.17 -24.23
N ASN A 345 -10.03 5.00 -25.25
CA ASN A 345 -9.08 6.11 -25.13
C ASN A 345 -9.67 7.23 -24.27
N VAL A 346 -9.21 7.30 -23.03
CA VAL A 346 -9.64 8.30 -22.04
C VAL A 346 -8.52 9.29 -21.70
N MET A 347 -7.38 9.27 -22.40
CA MET A 347 -6.30 10.23 -22.15
C MET A 347 -6.56 11.57 -22.83
N THR A 348 -6.95 12.57 -22.04
CA THR A 348 -7.04 13.99 -22.45
C THR A 348 -5.75 14.73 -22.10
N GLU A 349 -5.56 15.93 -22.66
CA GLU A 349 -4.40 16.78 -22.33
C GLU A 349 -4.31 17.08 -20.82
N ASP A 350 -5.43 17.41 -20.17
CA ASP A 350 -5.47 17.67 -18.73
C ASP A 350 -5.09 16.43 -17.90
N ARG A 351 -5.52 15.24 -18.33
CA ARG A 351 -5.16 13.97 -17.64
C ARG A 351 -3.68 13.66 -17.81
N ILE A 352 -3.12 13.91 -18.99
CA ILE A 352 -1.68 13.80 -19.25
C ILE A 352 -0.90 14.77 -18.35
N GLU A 353 -1.37 16.00 -18.20
CA GLU A 353 -0.74 16.98 -17.32
C GLU A 353 -0.83 16.57 -15.84
N GLY A 354 -1.96 16.02 -15.41
CA GLY A 354 -2.12 15.43 -14.08
C GLY A 354 -1.12 14.29 -13.81
N ILE A 355 -0.91 13.41 -14.80
CA ILE A 355 0.10 12.34 -14.73
C ILE A 355 1.52 12.92 -14.63
N LYS A 356 1.89 13.90 -15.46
CA LYS A 356 3.20 14.57 -15.38
C LYS A 356 3.42 15.28 -14.05
N SER A 357 2.35 15.80 -13.46
CA SER A 357 2.35 16.53 -12.21
C SER A 357 2.41 15.65 -10.96
N MET A 358 2.38 14.32 -11.08
CA MET A 358 2.47 13.39 -9.95
C MET A 358 3.59 13.77 -8.97
N TRP A 359 3.27 13.66 -7.68
CA TRP A 359 4.15 14.01 -6.57
C TRP A 359 4.12 12.92 -5.50
N GLY A 360 5.26 12.73 -4.83
CA GLY A 360 5.44 11.66 -3.84
C GLY A 360 4.90 12.09 -2.49
N PHE A 361 5.66 12.91 -1.77
CA PHE A 361 5.29 13.39 -0.45
C PHE A 361 6.04 14.69 -0.11
N GLU A 362 5.62 15.35 0.96
CA GLU A 362 6.39 16.41 1.61
C GLU A 362 6.88 15.92 2.98
N ARG A 363 7.99 16.50 3.45
CA ARG A 363 8.43 16.32 4.83
C ARG A 363 7.71 17.33 5.71
N GLU A 364 7.24 16.88 6.86
CA GLU A 364 6.48 17.72 7.79
C GLU A 364 7.15 17.73 9.17
N MET A 365 7.17 18.90 9.82
CA MET A 365 7.51 18.97 11.24
C MET A 365 6.30 18.58 12.07
N ARG A 366 6.45 17.63 13.00
CA ARG A 366 5.37 17.24 13.92
C ARG A 366 5.86 17.19 15.36
N THR A 367 4.98 17.53 16.29
CA THR A 367 5.22 17.40 17.74
C THR A 367 4.64 16.08 18.24
N PHE A 368 5.49 15.25 18.85
CA PHE A 368 5.13 13.96 19.43
C PHE A 368 5.02 14.05 20.95
N LYS A 369 3.98 13.45 21.51
CA LYS A 369 3.85 13.20 22.95
C LYS A 369 4.49 11.84 23.27
N ILE A 370 5.77 11.86 23.64
CA ILE A 370 6.52 10.64 23.96
C ILE A 370 6.31 10.30 25.45
N PRO A 371 5.72 9.14 25.79
CA PRO A 371 5.57 8.71 27.17
C PRO A 371 6.92 8.59 27.91
N VAL A 372 6.95 9.04 29.16
CA VAL A 372 8.05 8.89 30.12
C VAL A 372 7.49 8.45 31.47
N ASN A 373 8.33 8.08 32.45
CA ASN A 373 7.89 7.53 33.73
C ASN A 373 6.77 8.36 34.41
N ASP A 374 6.87 9.69 34.36
CA ASP A 374 5.90 10.63 34.96
C ASP A 374 5.28 11.56 33.90
N GLY A 375 4.52 10.99 32.96
CA GLY A 375 3.74 11.75 31.96
C GLY A 375 4.30 11.64 30.55
N TYR A 376 4.46 12.77 29.86
CA TYR A 376 4.99 12.80 28.50
C TYR A 376 5.96 13.96 28.27
N LYS A 377 6.89 13.76 27.34
CA LYS A 377 7.72 14.82 26.77
C LYS A 377 7.19 15.18 25.39
N LEU A 378 7.10 16.48 25.10
CA LEU A 378 6.87 16.97 23.74
C LEU A 378 8.21 16.99 23.00
N VAL A 379 8.25 16.34 21.84
CA VAL A 379 9.45 16.29 21.00
C VAL A 379 9.05 16.62 19.57
N GLU A 380 9.65 17.65 19.00
CA GLU A 380 9.46 18.00 17.59
C GLU A 380 10.42 17.19 16.72
N SER A 381 9.92 16.66 15.61
CA SER A 381 10.73 15.92 14.64
C SER A 381 10.12 15.96 13.26
N VAL A 382 11.00 15.82 12.27
CA VAL A 382 10.60 15.66 10.88
C VAL A 382 9.99 14.28 10.68
N VAL A 383 8.86 14.26 9.99
CA VAL A 383 8.19 13.06 9.49
C VAL A 383 8.31 13.04 7.98
N GLU A 384 8.74 11.89 7.46
CA GLU A 384 8.85 11.62 6.04
C GLU A 384 7.71 10.71 5.59
N GLY A 385 6.87 11.16 4.66
CA GLY A 385 5.84 10.33 4.00
C GLY A 385 6.44 9.40 2.95
N HIS A 386 5.62 8.58 2.28
CA HIS A 386 6.07 7.64 1.26
C HIS A 386 5.64 8.07 -0.14
N ALA A 387 6.38 7.60 -1.16
CA ALA A 387 6.07 7.83 -2.58
C ALA A 387 5.70 6.54 -3.33
N SER A 388 5.43 5.45 -2.62
CA SER A 388 5.24 4.12 -3.23
C SER A 388 4.13 4.09 -4.28
N THR A 389 3.00 4.76 -4.03
CA THR A 389 1.89 4.85 -4.99
C THR A 389 2.30 5.62 -6.24
N MET A 390 2.95 6.78 -6.11
CA MET A 390 3.49 7.53 -7.27
C MET A 390 4.45 6.66 -8.10
N ILE A 391 5.37 5.97 -7.43
CA ILE A 391 6.37 5.12 -8.09
C ILE A 391 5.68 3.95 -8.81
N ARG A 392 4.69 3.31 -8.20
CA ARG A 392 3.84 2.28 -8.83
C ARG A 392 3.11 2.83 -10.05
N ASN A 393 2.47 3.98 -9.93
CA ASN A 393 1.71 4.60 -11.01
C ASN A 393 2.61 4.89 -12.22
N TYR A 394 3.81 5.44 -11.97
CA TYR A 394 4.78 5.69 -13.03
C TYR A 394 5.15 4.41 -13.78
N TRP A 395 5.55 3.35 -13.07
CA TRP A 395 5.98 2.12 -13.74
C TRP A 395 4.82 1.36 -14.40
N PHE A 396 3.61 1.42 -13.83
CA PHE A 396 2.39 0.95 -14.49
C PHE A 396 2.16 1.68 -15.82
N GLY A 397 2.21 3.03 -15.82
CA GLY A 397 2.03 3.84 -17.01
C GLY A 397 3.12 3.61 -18.06
N ARG A 398 4.38 3.43 -17.64
CA ARG A 398 5.48 3.06 -18.52
C ARG A 398 5.25 1.68 -19.16
N TYR A 399 4.75 0.71 -18.40
CA TYR A 399 4.55 -0.67 -18.87
C TYR A 399 3.45 -0.76 -19.93
N TYR A 400 2.37 0.02 -19.76
CA TYR A 400 1.26 0.07 -20.71
C TYR A 400 1.41 1.14 -21.79
N GLY A 401 2.50 1.91 -21.80
CA GLY A 401 2.79 2.92 -22.82
C GLY A 401 2.01 4.24 -22.67
N PHE A 402 1.44 4.53 -21.49
CA PHE A 402 0.78 5.81 -21.20
C PHE A 402 1.75 6.91 -20.79
N ILE A 403 2.92 6.55 -20.29
CA ILE A 403 3.94 7.51 -19.83
C ILE A 403 5.15 7.41 -20.75
N ASP A 404 5.53 8.55 -21.33
CA ASP A 404 6.76 8.67 -22.10
C ASP A 404 7.97 8.63 -21.15
N PRO A 405 9.07 7.92 -21.49
CA PRO A 405 10.29 7.92 -20.70
C PRO A 405 10.87 9.30 -20.38
N GLU A 406 10.64 10.30 -21.24
CA GLU A 406 11.18 11.65 -21.13
C GLU A 406 10.34 12.58 -20.23
N TRP A 407 9.11 12.18 -19.86
CA TRP A 407 8.22 13.01 -19.02
C TRP A 407 8.77 13.29 -17.65
#